data_AF-A0A1B0D412-F1
#
_entry.id   AF-A0A1B0D412-F1
#
_cell.length_a   1.000
_cell.length_b   1.000
_cell.length_c   1.000
_cell.angle_alpha   90.00
_cell.angle_beta   90.00
_cell.angle_gamma   90.00
#
_symmetry.space_group_name_H-M   'P 1'
#
loop_
_entity.id
_entity.type
_entity.pdbx_description
1 polymer ?
#
loop_
_entity_poly.entity_id
_entity_poly.type
_entity_poly.pdbx_seq_one_letter_code
_entity_poly.pdbx_strand_id
1 'polypeptide(L)'
;MLIDDQIDKTLAAMNQGIISKLMSVLEASLSKLSRYDEGSLIGSILSFTNVSGSGKDLGQGYVNFTRNNMDQIRGKVNDELWILNIFEQWYTAQINMLCNWLSERLDHSLHYYQCTCLAHIVKKIYSDFELQGVMEDKLNSKAYQTVSQRMQTEEATCALTAPDGEAE
;
A
#
# COMPACT_ATOMS: atom_id res chain seq x y z
N MET A 1 -11.29 33.97 19.49
CA MET A 1 -11.20 32.58 19.02
C MET A 1 -11.01 31.73 20.26
N LEU A 2 -11.95 30.84 20.56
CA LEU A 2 -11.87 29.98 21.75
C LEU A 2 -10.66 29.04 21.62
N ILE A 3 -10.06 28.66 22.74
CA ILE A 3 -8.90 27.76 22.78
C ILE A 3 -9.23 26.42 22.10
N ASP A 4 -10.46 25.94 22.27
CA ASP A 4 -10.95 24.68 21.68
C ASP A 4 -10.88 24.69 20.15
N ASP A 5 -11.35 25.76 19.50
CA ASP A 5 -11.29 25.90 18.03
C ASP A 5 -9.84 25.91 17.50
N GLN A 6 -8.90 26.49 18.27
CA GLN A 6 -7.49 26.45 17.90
C GLN A 6 -6.87 25.05 18.08
N ILE A 7 -7.28 24.32 19.13
CA ILE A 7 -6.86 22.94 19.36
C ILE A 7 -7.35 22.03 18.23
N ASP A 8 -8.64 22.10 17.89
CA ASP A 8 -9.24 21.26 16.84
C ASP A 8 -8.57 21.49 15.48
N LYS A 9 -8.32 22.75 15.12
CA LYS A 9 -7.59 23.10 13.89
C LYS A 9 -6.17 22.54 13.88
N THR A 10 -5.48 22.59 15.02
CA THR A 10 -4.12 22.08 15.15
C THR A 10 -4.09 20.56 15.03
N LEU A 11 -5.04 19.86 15.66
CA LEU A 11 -5.17 18.40 15.57
C LEU A 11 -5.51 17.96 14.15
N ALA A 12 -6.40 18.67 13.46
CA ALA A 12 -6.73 18.40 12.05
C ALA A 12 -5.52 18.59 11.12
N ALA A 13 -4.77 19.68 11.29
CA ALA A 13 -3.56 19.94 10.51
C ALA A 13 -2.46 18.88 10.78
N MET A 14 -2.30 18.47 12.04
CA MET A 14 -1.37 17.40 12.42
C MET A 14 -1.75 16.06 11.76
N ASN A 15 -3.03 15.70 11.82
CA ASN A 15 -3.56 14.50 11.18
C ASN A 15 -3.28 14.52 9.67
N GLN A 16 -3.67 15.59 8.98
CA GLN A 16 -3.43 15.73 7.54
C GLN A 16 -1.95 15.65 7.16
N GLY A 17 -1.08 16.32 7.93
CA GLY A 17 0.36 16.33 7.68
C GLY A 17 0.99 14.94 7.84
N ILE A 18 0.59 14.19 8.86
CA ILE A 18 1.06 12.82 9.09
C ILE A 18 0.59 11.90 7.97
N ILE A 19 -0.71 11.89 7.65
CA ILE A 19 -1.26 11.05 6.59
C ILE A 19 -0.60 11.36 5.25
N SER A 20 -0.45 12.64 4.88
CA SER A 20 0.22 13.05 3.64
C SER A 20 1.66 12.54 3.58
N LYS A 21 2.41 12.65 4.68
CA LYS A 21 3.78 12.16 4.74
C LYS A 21 3.87 10.65 4.58
N LEU A 22 3.00 9.90 5.26
CA LEU A 22 2.95 8.44 5.18
C LEU A 22 2.59 7.97 3.76
N MET A 23 1.57 8.61 3.15
CA MET A 23 1.10 8.29 1.80
C MET A 23 2.15 8.55 0.72
N SER A 24 3.02 9.55 0.89
CA SER A 24 4.10 9.85 -0.08
C SER A 24 5.05 8.66 -0.30
N VAL A 25 5.18 7.76 0.67
CA VAL A 25 6.05 6.57 0.56
C VAL A 25 5.36 5.47 -0.24
N LEU A 26 4.04 5.33 -0.12
CA LEU A 26 3.27 4.43 -0.98
C LEU A 26 3.33 4.92 -2.43
N GLU A 27 3.08 6.22 -2.64
CA GLU A 27 3.17 6.84 -3.96
C GLU A 27 4.53 6.62 -4.62
N ALA A 28 5.62 6.81 -3.86
CA ALA A 28 6.97 6.54 -4.35
C ALA A 28 7.20 5.05 -4.68
N SER A 29 6.58 4.14 -3.94
CA SER A 29 6.64 2.70 -4.20
C SER A 29 5.88 2.33 -5.47
N LEU A 30 4.66 2.86 -5.65
CA LEU A 30 3.85 2.68 -6.86
C LEU A 30 4.51 3.30 -8.10
N SER A 31 5.15 4.45 -7.97
CA SER A 31 5.93 5.08 -9.06
C SER A 31 7.09 4.18 -9.54
N LYS A 32 7.73 3.44 -8.63
CA LYS A 32 8.74 2.44 -9.02
C LYS A 32 8.11 1.26 -9.75
N LEU A 33 6.92 0.82 -9.33
CA LEU A 33 6.19 -0.26 -9.99
C LEU A 33 5.74 0.11 -11.40
N SER A 34 5.30 1.34 -11.64
CA SER A 34 4.88 1.79 -12.97
C SER A 34 5.99 1.73 -14.04
N ARG A 35 7.25 1.56 -13.63
CA ARG A 35 8.37 1.34 -14.59
C ARG A 35 8.27 0.00 -15.32
N TYR A 36 7.51 -0.94 -14.78
CA TYR A 36 7.25 -2.28 -15.33
C TYR A 36 5.95 -2.35 -16.14
N ASP A 37 5.27 -1.21 -16.37
CA ASP A 37 4.10 -1.17 -17.25
C ASP A 37 4.50 -1.52 -18.70
N GLU A 38 3.61 -2.20 -19.42
CA GLU A 38 3.82 -2.58 -20.83
C GLU A 38 4.14 -1.34 -21.69
N GLY A 39 5.20 -1.42 -22.51
CA GLY A 39 5.65 -0.31 -23.35
C GLY A 39 6.62 0.70 -22.70
N SER A 40 6.97 0.52 -21.42
CA SER A 40 8.02 1.30 -20.76
C SER A 40 9.40 1.04 -21.39
N LEU A 41 10.09 2.10 -21.84
CA LEU A 41 11.46 2.06 -22.38
C LEU A 41 12.50 1.50 -21.40
N ILE A 42 12.19 1.54 -20.10
CA ILE A 42 13.04 0.97 -19.04
C ILE A 42 12.75 -0.52 -18.87
N GLY A 43 11.49 -0.95 -19.07
CA GLY A 43 11.12 -2.37 -19.06
C GLY A 43 11.87 -3.17 -20.12
N SER A 44 12.09 -2.59 -21.31
CA SER A 44 12.86 -3.23 -22.36
C SER A 44 14.35 -3.35 -22.04
N ILE A 45 14.98 -2.38 -21.35
CA ILE A 45 16.40 -2.42 -20.97
C ILE A 45 16.63 -3.32 -19.73
N LEU A 46 15.73 -3.29 -18.75
CA LEU A 46 15.82 -4.15 -17.55
C LEU A 46 15.46 -5.61 -17.84
N SER A 47 14.72 -5.90 -18.91
CA SER A 47 14.56 -7.27 -19.40
C SER A 47 15.90 -7.86 -19.90
N PHE A 48 16.84 -7.04 -20.40
CA PHE A 48 18.16 -7.49 -20.86
C PHE A 48 19.17 -7.70 -19.73
N THR A 49 19.05 -6.96 -18.64
CA THR A 49 19.87 -7.19 -17.44
C THR A 49 19.01 -7.91 -16.43
N ASN A 50 19.19 -9.22 -16.28
CA ASN A 50 18.49 -10.08 -15.32
C ASN A 50 18.42 -9.45 -13.90
N VAL A 51 17.49 -8.53 -13.64
CA VAL A 51 17.33 -7.87 -12.34
C VAL A 51 16.50 -8.81 -11.51
N SER A 52 17.21 -9.71 -10.83
CA SER A 52 16.75 -10.84 -10.03
C SER A 52 15.93 -10.48 -8.78
N GLY A 53 15.11 -9.44 -8.83
CA GLY A 53 14.23 -9.06 -7.72
C GLY A 53 12.81 -9.49 -8.04
N SER A 54 12.20 -10.34 -7.21
CA SER A 54 10.82 -10.80 -7.39
C SER A 54 9.76 -9.75 -7.01
N GLY A 55 10.11 -8.46 -6.86
CA GLY A 55 9.22 -7.42 -6.33
C GLY A 55 8.99 -7.50 -4.80
N LYS A 56 9.29 -8.65 -4.19
CA LYS A 56 9.12 -8.93 -2.77
C LYS A 56 9.87 -7.95 -1.86
N ASP A 57 11.10 -7.56 -2.21
CA ASP A 57 11.91 -6.64 -1.40
C ASP A 57 11.31 -5.24 -1.32
N LEU A 58 10.74 -4.74 -2.43
CA LEU A 58 10.05 -3.44 -2.44
C LEU A 58 8.80 -3.49 -1.56
N GLY A 59 8.00 -4.55 -1.70
CA GLY A 59 6.81 -4.76 -0.87
C GLY A 59 7.17 -4.88 0.61
N GLN A 60 8.20 -5.67 0.94
CA GLN A 60 8.68 -5.83 2.30
C GLN A 60 9.21 -4.51 2.89
N GLY A 61 9.91 -3.72 2.09
CA GLY A 61 10.37 -2.39 2.48
C GLY A 61 9.20 -1.48 2.86
N TYR A 62 8.12 -1.47 2.08
CA TYR A 62 6.92 -0.70 2.39
C TYR A 62 6.21 -1.20 3.66
N VAL A 63 6.03 -2.51 3.82
CA VAL A 63 5.41 -3.09 5.01
C VAL A 63 6.21 -2.77 6.28
N ASN A 64 7.54 -2.87 6.23
CA ASN A 64 8.41 -2.48 7.34
C ASN A 64 8.29 -1.00 7.67
N PHE A 65 8.22 -0.14 6.64
CA PHE A 65 7.95 1.29 6.83
C PHE A 65 6.61 1.50 7.57
N THR A 66 5.55 0.81 7.15
CA THR A 66 4.22 0.93 7.78
C THR A 66 4.27 0.56 9.25
N ARG A 67 4.82 -0.62 9.58
CA ARG A 67 4.95 -1.10 10.97
C ARG A 67 5.77 -0.18 11.85
N ASN A 68 6.93 0.25 11.37
CA ASN A 68 7.80 1.17 12.11
C ASN A 68 7.11 2.51 12.41
N ASN A 69 6.23 2.99 11.52
CA ASN A 69 5.49 4.22 11.78
C ASN A 69 4.29 4.00 12.71
N MET A 70 3.62 2.84 12.64
CA MET A 70 2.61 2.46 13.63
C MET A 70 3.21 2.46 15.05
N ASP A 71 4.37 1.84 15.22
CA ASP A 71 5.08 1.78 16.50
C ASP A 71 5.48 3.18 16.98
N GLN A 72 5.95 4.05 16.08
CA GLN A 72 6.29 5.43 16.43
C GLN A 72 5.08 6.26 16.84
N ILE A 73 3.93 6.08 16.18
CA ILE A 73 2.69 6.80 16.53
C ILE A 73 2.24 6.36 17.92
N ARG A 74 2.17 5.04 18.17
CA ARG A 74 1.81 4.50 19.49
C ARG A 74 2.81 4.86 20.60
N GLY A 75 4.09 4.94 20.28
CA GLY A 75 5.14 5.30 21.24
C GLY A 75 5.17 6.79 21.61
N LYS A 76 4.50 7.66 20.83
CA LYS A 76 4.57 9.13 20.99
C LYS A 76 3.24 9.78 21.33
N VAL A 77 2.12 9.11 21.09
CA VAL A 77 0.78 9.64 21.34
C VAL A 77 0.06 8.74 22.35
N ASN A 78 -0.62 9.36 23.33
CA ASN A 78 -1.36 8.64 24.37
C ASN A 78 -2.88 8.58 24.11
N ASP A 79 -3.39 9.44 23.23
CA ASP A 79 -4.81 9.47 22.89
C ASP A 79 -5.15 8.34 21.92
N GLU A 80 -5.72 7.26 22.46
CA GLU A 80 -6.10 6.07 21.69
C GLU A 80 -7.16 6.36 20.62
N LEU A 81 -8.10 7.26 20.86
CA LEU A 81 -9.12 7.60 19.86
C LEU A 81 -8.47 8.32 18.68
N TRP A 82 -7.52 9.21 18.95
CA TRP A 82 -6.77 9.88 17.90
C TRP A 82 -5.89 8.90 17.10
N ILE A 83 -5.23 7.94 17.77
CA ILE A 83 -4.44 6.89 17.12
C ILE A 83 -5.31 6.04 16.20
N LEU A 84 -6.45 5.56 16.69
CA LEU A 84 -7.39 4.77 15.89
C LEU A 84 -7.90 5.55 14.68
N ASN A 85 -8.22 6.83 14.86
CA ASN A 85 -8.66 7.70 13.77
C ASN A 85 -7.55 7.89 12.70
N ILE A 86 -6.29 8.08 13.10
CA ILE A 86 -5.16 8.15 12.17
C ILE A 86 -5.00 6.85 11.40
N PHE A 87 -5.08 5.71 12.08
CA PHE A 87 -4.92 4.41 11.44
C PHE A 87 -6.05 4.08 10.46
N GLU A 88 -7.29 4.41 10.81
CA GLU A 88 -8.43 4.28 9.90
C GLU A 88 -8.24 5.13 8.63
N GLN A 89 -7.88 6.41 8.81
CA GLN A 89 -7.67 7.33 7.68
C GLN A 89 -6.48 6.92 6.81
N TRP A 90 -5.40 6.45 7.44
CA TRP A 90 -4.21 5.99 6.72
C TRP A 90 -4.50 4.72 5.92
N TYR A 91 -5.14 3.71 6.52
CA TYR A 91 -5.54 2.50 5.82
C TYR A 91 -6.46 2.82 4.64
N THR A 92 -7.49 3.64 4.88
CA THR A 92 -8.44 4.05 3.83
C THR A 92 -7.73 4.75 2.68
N ALA A 93 -6.80 5.67 2.96
CA ALA A 93 -6.03 6.36 1.94
C ALA A 93 -5.14 5.40 1.13
N GLN A 94 -4.49 4.43 1.79
CA GLN A 94 -3.67 3.42 1.13
C GLN A 94 -4.49 2.56 0.18
N ILE A 95 -5.61 2.01 0.65
CA ILE A 95 -6.48 1.15 -0.15
C ILE A 95 -7.04 1.91 -1.34
N ASN A 96 -7.47 3.17 -1.17
CA ASN A 96 -7.97 3.97 -2.28
C ASN A 96 -6.88 4.27 -3.32
N MET A 97 -5.65 4.57 -2.89
CA MET A 97 -4.54 4.79 -3.81
C MET A 97 -4.19 3.52 -4.60
N LEU A 98 -4.17 2.36 -3.94
CA LEU A 98 -3.97 1.05 -4.58
C LEU A 98 -5.09 0.74 -5.57
N CYS A 99 -6.34 0.98 -5.18
CA CYS A 99 -7.52 0.78 -6.03
C CYS A 99 -7.44 1.65 -7.29
N ASN A 100 -7.08 2.94 -7.16
CA ASN A 100 -6.93 3.85 -8.28
C ASN A 100 -5.80 3.39 -9.21
N TRP A 101 -4.62 3.06 -8.64
CA TRP A 101 -3.46 2.63 -9.42
C TRP A 101 -3.73 1.34 -10.22
N LEU A 102 -4.46 0.39 -9.63
CA LEU A 102 -4.91 -0.83 -10.32
C LEU A 102 -5.99 -0.55 -11.38
N SER A 103 -6.86 0.43 -11.12
CA SER A 103 -7.95 0.81 -12.04
C SER A 103 -7.43 1.44 -13.33
N GLU A 104 -6.32 2.18 -13.25
CA GLU A 104 -5.61 2.71 -14.43
C GLU A 104 -5.01 1.61 -15.33
N ARG A 105 -4.97 0.35 -14.85
CA ARG A 105 -4.38 -0.81 -15.50
C ARG A 105 -5.39 -1.95 -15.63
N LEU A 106 -6.67 -1.65 -15.85
CA LEU A 106 -7.72 -2.69 -15.98
C LEU A 106 -7.57 -3.54 -17.23
N ASP A 107 -7.09 -2.95 -18.32
CA ASP A 107 -6.98 -3.62 -19.62
C ASP A 107 -5.64 -4.34 -19.83
N HIS A 108 -4.74 -4.27 -18.84
CA HIS A 108 -3.40 -4.85 -18.89
C HIS A 108 -3.17 -5.78 -17.70
N SER A 109 -2.55 -6.93 -17.93
CA SER A 109 -2.06 -7.79 -16.84
C SER A 109 -0.89 -7.14 -16.12
N LEU A 110 -0.76 -7.38 -14.82
CA LEU A 110 0.38 -6.88 -14.06
C LEU A 110 1.63 -7.67 -14.40
N HIS A 111 2.76 -6.97 -14.47
CA HIS A 111 4.06 -7.63 -14.53
C HIS A 111 4.30 -8.43 -13.24
N TYR A 112 4.98 -9.58 -13.31
CA TYR A 112 5.28 -10.44 -12.15
C TYR A 112 5.82 -9.66 -10.94
N TYR A 113 6.82 -8.79 -11.17
CA TYR A 113 7.36 -7.87 -10.15
C TYR A 113 6.29 -7.00 -9.46
N GLN A 114 5.35 -6.44 -10.23
CA GLN A 114 4.27 -5.60 -9.70
C GLN A 114 3.30 -6.45 -8.88
N CYS A 115 2.89 -7.60 -9.42
CA CYS A 115 1.96 -8.52 -8.78
C CYS A 115 2.49 -8.99 -7.42
N THR A 116 3.73 -9.51 -7.37
CA THR A 116 4.33 -10.02 -6.14
C THR A 116 4.51 -8.91 -5.08
N CYS A 117 4.92 -7.71 -5.49
CA CYS A 117 5.03 -6.56 -4.57
C CYS A 117 3.67 -6.18 -3.98
N LEU A 118 2.66 -5.97 -4.84
CA LEU A 118 1.34 -5.51 -4.43
C LEU A 118 0.59 -6.56 -3.61
N ALA A 119 0.68 -7.84 -3.98
CA ALA A 119 0.08 -8.93 -3.23
C ALA A 119 0.61 -8.96 -1.78
N HIS A 120 1.93 -8.79 -1.63
CA HIS A 120 2.55 -8.73 -0.31
C HIS A 120 2.08 -7.51 0.49
N ILE A 121 2.06 -6.32 -0.12
CA ILE A 121 1.58 -5.09 0.53
C ILE A 121 0.13 -5.26 0.99
N VAL A 122 -0.79 -5.60 0.07
CA VAL A 122 -2.23 -5.69 0.33
C VAL A 122 -2.53 -6.67 1.47
N LYS A 123 -1.91 -7.86 1.44
CA LYS A 123 -2.11 -8.88 2.48
C LYS A 123 -1.59 -8.41 3.84
N LYS A 124 -0.40 -7.82 3.89
CA LYS A 124 0.23 -7.43 5.16
C LYS A 124 -0.41 -6.19 5.78
N ILE A 125 -0.73 -5.16 4.99
CA ILE A 125 -1.37 -3.97 5.56
C ILE A 125 -2.77 -4.30 6.11
N TYR A 126 -3.55 -5.17 5.45
CA TYR A 126 -4.84 -5.59 6.00
C TYR A 126 -4.68 -6.16 7.41
N SER A 127 -3.84 -7.19 7.57
CA SER A 127 -3.61 -7.84 8.87
C SER A 127 -2.98 -6.90 9.88
N ASP A 128 -2.03 -6.06 9.47
CA ASP A 128 -1.36 -5.15 10.40
C ASP A 128 -2.36 -4.10 10.94
N PHE A 129 -3.22 -3.51 10.10
CA PHE A 129 -4.22 -2.54 10.55
C PHE A 129 -5.38 -3.18 11.33
N GLU A 130 -5.74 -4.43 11.02
CA GLU A 130 -6.65 -5.23 11.84
C GLU A 130 -6.12 -5.41 13.27
N LEU A 131 -4.84 -5.76 13.41
CA LEU A 131 -4.18 -5.86 14.73
C LEU A 131 -4.09 -4.52 15.47
N GLN A 132 -4.10 -3.40 14.74
CA GLN A 132 -4.13 -2.07 15.32
C GLN A 132 -5.53 -1.62 15.78
N GLY A 133 -6.58 -2.42 15.52
CA GLY A 133 -7.95 -2.14 15.95
C GLY A 133 -8.79 -1.35 14.95
N VAL A 134 -8.38 -1.27 13.67
CA VAL A 134 -9.24 -0.70 12.63
C VAL A 134 -10.46 -1.60 12.44
N MET A 135 -11.66 -1.01 12.42
CA MET A 135 -12.92 -1.76 12.36
C MET A 135 -13.10 -2.48 11.02
N GLU A 136 -13.81 -3.61 11.06
CA GLU A 136 -14.03 -4.47 9.89
C GLU A 136 -14.73 -3.74 8.73
N ASP A 137 -15.67 -2.85 9.00
CA ASP A 137 -16.38 -2.06 7.98
C ASP A 137 -15.44 -1.13 7.19
N LYS A 138 -14.33 -0.72 7.82
CA LYS A 138 -13.26 0.07 7.20
C LYS A 138 -12.25 -0.82 6.49
N LEU A 139 -11.84 -1.91 7.14
CA LEU A 139 -10.91 -2.89 6.59
C LEU A 139 -11.45 -3.50 5.28
N ASN A 140 -12.70 -3.97 5.31
CA ASN A 140 -13.38 -4.64 4.22
C ASN A 140 -14.22 -3.66 3.37
N SER A 141 -13.67 -2.46 3.12
CA SER A 141 -14.30 -1.47 2.26
C SER A 141 -14.48 -1.99 0.82
N LYS A 142 -15.40 -1.38 0.06
CA LYS A 142 -15.60 -1.71 -1.37
C LYS A 142 -14.31 -1.57 -2.20
N ALA A 143 -13.49 -0.57 -1.88
CA ALA A 143 -12.19 -0.38 -2.51
C ALA A 143 -11.25 -1.55 -2.20
N TYR A 144 -11.19 -2.02 -0.95
CA TYR A 144 -10.41 -3.20 -0.58
C TYR A 144 -10.89 -4.45 -1.31
N GLN A 145 -12.20 -4.69 -1.36
CA GLN A 145 -12.76 -5.84 -2.08
C GLN A 145 -12.37 -5.84 -3.56
N THR A 146 -12.42 -4.67 -4.19
CA THR A 146 -12.00 -4.48 -5.60
C THR A 146 -10.52 -4.79 -5.79
N VAL A 147 -9.66 -4.24 -4.92
CA VAL A 147 -8.21 -4.49 -4.92
C VAL A 147 -7.92 -5.98 -4.70
N SER A 148 -8.52 -6.58 -3.68
CA SER A 148 -8.31 -7.99 -3.30
C SER A 148 -8.72 -8.95 -4.43
N GLN A 149 -9.89 -8.72 -5.03
CA GLN A 149 -10.35 -9.52 -6.17
C GLN A 149 -9.43 -9.39 -7.38
N ARG A 150 -8.98 -8.16 -7.70
CA ARG A 150 -8.01 -7.94 -8.78
C ARG A 150 -6.71 -8.68 -8.51
N MET A 151 -6.14 -8.53 -7.32
CA MET A 151 -4.89 -9.20 -6.95
C MET A 151 -5.01 -10.72 -7.01
N GLN A 152 -6.13 -11.31 -6.58
CA GLN A 152 -6.34 -12.76 -6.66
C GLN A 152 -6.25 -13.27 -8.11
N THR A 153 -6.79 -12.51 -9.07
CA THR A 153 -6.75 -12.86 -10.50
C THR A 153 -5.35 -12.70 -11.07
N GLU A 154 -4.64 -11.64 -10.69
CA GLU A 154 -3.25 -11.39 -11.11
C GLU A 154 -2.29 -12.44 -10.55
N GLU A 155 -2.43 -12.83 -9.29
CA GLU A 155 -1.61 -13.87 -8.66
C GLU A 155 -1.81 -15.23 -9.35
N ALA A 156 -3.06 -15.58 -9.68
CA ALA A 156 -3.36 -16.79 -10.44
C ALA A 156 -2.74 -16.76 -11.85
N THR A 157 -2.78 -15.61 -12.52
CA THR A 157 -2.18 -15.42 -13.85
C THR A 157 -0.65 -15.53 -13.78
N CYS A 158 -0.03 -14.84 -12.81
CA CYS A 158 1.42 -14.88 -12.59
C CYS A 158 1.93 -16.28 -12.23
N ALA A 159 1.17 -17.07 -11.46
CA ALA A 159 1.54 -18.45 -11.12
C ALA A 159 1.60 -19.37 -12.35
N LEU A 160 0.84 -19.08 -13.40
CA LEU A 160 0.85 -19.82 -14.66
C LEU A 160 1.95 -19.37 -15.63
N THR A 161 2.49 -18.17 -15.43
CA THR A 161 3.51 -17.55 -16.30
C THR A 161 4.86 -17.33 -15.63
N ALA A 162 5.00 -17.72 -14.36
CA ALA A 162 6.25 -17.55 -13.63
C ALA A 162 7.37 -18.38 -14.29
N PRO A 163 8.58 -17.82 -14.46
CA PRO A 163 9.71 -18.60 -14.94
C PRO A 163 9.97 -19.75 -13.96
N ASP A 164 10.17 -20.97 -14.49
CA ASP A 164 10.44 -22.18 -13.72
C ASP A 164 11.54 -21.91 -12.67
N GLY A 165 11.18 -21.86 -11.38
CA GLY A 165 12.15 -21.73 -10.28
C GLY A 165 11.79 -20.76 -9.13
N GLU A 166 10.73 -19.96 -9.23
CA GLU A 166 10.34 -19.01 -8.17
C GLU A 166 9.02 -19.37 -7.44
N ALA A 167 8.52 -20.59 -7.63
CA ALA A 167 7.28 -21.09 -7.04
C ALA A 167 7.46 -21.84 -5.68
N GLU A 168 8.60 -21.68 -5.00
CA GLU A 168 8.84 -22.20 -3.64
C GLU A 168 8.82 -21.11 -2.56
#